data_AF-A0A2Z5FJ73-F1
#
_entry.id   AF-A0A2Z5FJ73-F1
#
_cell.length_a   1.000
_cell.length_b   1.000
_cell.length_c   1.000
_cell.angle_alpha   90.00
_cell.angle_beta   90.00
_cell.angle_gamma   90.00
#
_symmetry.space_group_name_H-M   'P 1'
#
loop_
_entity.id
_entity.type
_entity.pdbx_description
1 polymer ?
#
loop_
_entity_poly.entity_id
_entity_poly.type
_entity_poly.pdbx_seq_one_letter_code
_entity_poly.pdbx_strand_id
1 'polypeptide(L)'
;MCEVMMPDGKTPHPSNTRATVLDDESAWFGFEQEYFFYKNGRPLGFPEQGYPAPQGPYYTGVGYKNVGDIARQIVEEHLDICLAAGINHEGINAEVAKGQWEFQVFGKGSKKAADEVWLARYLLLRLTEKYGIDVEFHCKPLGDTDWNGSG
;
A
#
# COMPACT_ATOMS: atom_id res chain seq x y z
N MET A 1 1.36 -0.10 17.16
CA MET A 1 2.61 0.45 16.59
C MET A 1 3.59 0.67 17.71
N CYS A 2 4.87 0.34 17.51
CA CYS A 2 5.92 0.52 18.51
C CYS A 2 7.12 1.20 17.85
N GLU A 3 7.97 1.81 18.66
CA GLU A 3 9.26 2.30 18.22
C GLU A 3 10.39 1.42 18.76
N VAL A 4 11.55 1.46 18.09
CA VAL A 4 12.70 0.63 18.46
C VAL A 4 13.72 1.50 19.18
N MET A 5 14.10 1.07 20.38
CA MET A 5 15.06 1.75 21.25
C MET A 5 16.28 0.86 21.46
N MET A 6 17.41 1.47 21.78
CA MET A 6 18.58 0.76 22.30
C MET A 6 18.25 0.14 23.68
N PRO A 7 19.04 -0.85 24.17
CA PRO A 7 18.80 -1.50 25.45
C PRO A 7 18.78 -0.58 26.68
N ASP A 8 19.27 0.66 26.56
CA ASP A 8 19.23 1.68 27.61
C ASP A 8 17.81 2.26 27.85
N GLY A 9 16.86 1.94 26.98
CA GLY A 9 15.47 2.41 27.04
C GLY A 9 15.29 3.90 26.79
N LYS A 10 16.32 4.61 26.33
CA LYS A 10 16.32 6.08 26.15
C LYS A 10 16.76 6.50 24.76
N THR A 11 17.75 5.81 24.20
CA THR A 11 18.34 6.17 22.91
C THR A 11 17.55 5.50 21.78
N PRO A 12 17.02 6.24 20.79
CA PRO A 12 16.41 5.63 19.61
C PRO A 12 17.42 4.74 18.87
N HIS A 13 17.00 3.57 18.42
CA HIS A 13 17.84 2.74 17.56
C HIS A 13 18.12 3.49 16.23
N PRO A 14 19.28 3.32 15.56
CA PRO A 14 19.58 4.01 14.31
C PRO A 14 18.55 3.84 13.18
N SER A 15 17.72 2.79 13.22
CA SER A 15 16.62 2.57 12.27
C SER A 15 15.29 3.24 12.69
N ASN A 16 15.20 3.83 13.88
CA ASN A 16 14.00 4.48 14.38
C ASN A 16 13.85 5.88 13.77
N THR A 17 13.30 5.94 12.56
CA THR A 17 12.98 7.19 11.86
C THR A 17 11.78 7.91 12.48
N ARG A 18 10.92 7.22 13.23
CA ARG A 18 9.82 7.85 13.96
C ARG A 18 10.32 8.88 14.99
N ALA A 19 11.45 8.61 15.63
CA ALA A 19 12.09 9.52 16.58
C ALA A 19 12.56 10.84 15.95
N THR A 20 12.75 10.89 14.62
CA THR A 20 13.16 12.11 13.90
C THR A 20 11.97 12.94 13.41
N VAL A 21 10.74 12.44 13.53
CA VAL A 21 9.52 13.15 13.12
C VAL A 21 9.17 14.18 14.20
N LEU A 22 9.10 15.46 13.82
CA LEU A 22 8.57 16.53 14.67
C LEU A 22 7.14 16.18 15.07
N ASP A 23 6.80 16.22 16.35
CA ASP A 23 5.45 15.92 16.85
C ASP A 23 4.57 17.18 16.80
N ASP A 24 3.98 17.45 15.64
CA ASP A 24 3.09 18.59 15.43
C ASP A 24 1.66 18.07 15.30
N GLU A 25 0.90 18.16 16.39
CA GLU A 25 -0.50 17.74 16.47
C GLU A 25 -1.45 18.58 15.59
N SER A 26 -1.00 19.74 15.11
CA SER A 26 -1.80 20.65 14.29
C SER A 26 -1.62 20.42 12.79
N ALA A 27 -0.52 19.79 12.39
CA ALA A 27 -0.21 19.48 11.00
C ALA A 27 -1.15 18.40 10.42
N TRP A 28 -1.42 18.50 9.12
CA TRP A 28 -2.28 17.57 8.39
C TRP A 28 -1.49 16.96 7.23
N PHE A 29 -1.65 15.66 7.03
CA PHE A 29 -0.97 14.91 5.99
C PHE A 29 -1.97 13.98 5.29
N GLY A 30 -1.95 13.99 3.96
CA GLY A 30 -2.58 12.97 3.13
C GLY A 30 -1.49 12.13 2.49
N PHE A 31 -1.60 10.81 2.64
CA PHE A 31 -0.71 9.85 1.99
C PHE A 31 -1.52 8.99 1.03
N GLU A 32 -1.10 9.00 -0.22
CA GLU A 32 -1.64 8.18 -1.31
C GLU A 32 -0.63 7.05 -1.52
N GLN A 33 -0.91 5.86 -0.96
CA GLN A 33 -0.01 4.73 -1.04
C GLN A 33 -0.34 3.85 -2.24
N GLU A 34 0.52 3.89 -3.26
CA GLU A 34 0.41 2.97 -4.38
C GLU A 34 1.18 1.68 -4.13
N TYR A 35 0.72 0.57 -4.70
CA TYR A 35 1.37 -0.74 -4.59
C TYR A 35 0.91 -1.67 -5.70
N PHE A 36 1.67 -2.74 -5.92
CA PHE A 36 1.25 -3.85 -6.79
C PHE A 36 0.98 -5.12 -5.99
N PHE A 37 -0.07 -5.83 -6.34
CA PHE A 37 -0.18 -7.24 -5.94
C PHE A 37 0.71 -8.10 -6.81
N TYR A 38 1.45 -9.02 -6.20
CA TYR A 38 2.35 -9.95 -6.87
C TYR A 38 1.96 -11.40 -6.56
N LYS A 39 2.09 -12.26 -7.57
CA LYS A 39 1.95 -13.72 -7.41
C LYS A 39 2.94 -14.42 -8.32
N ASN A 40 3.71 -15.36 -7.76
CA ASN A 40 4.76 -16.09 -8.48
C ASN A 40 5.77 -15.16 -9.17
N GLY A 41 6.17 -14.07 -8.49
CA GLY A 41 7.16 -13.12 -9.00
C GLY A 41 6.68 -12.20 -10.14
N ARG A 42 5.37 -12.14 -10.40
CA ARG A 42 4.77 -11.25 -11.42
C ARG A 42 3.59 -10.48 -10.85
N PRO A 43 3.27 -9.28 -11.38
CA PRO A 43 2.06 -8.57 -11.00
C PRO A 43 0.80 -9.42 -11.21
N LEU A 44 -0.14 -9.32 -10.28
CA LEU A 44 -1.39 -10.05 -10.32
C LEU A 44 -2.19 -9.66 -11.57
N GLY A 45 -2.57 -10.67 -12.36
CA GLY A 45 -3.29 -10.48 -13.62
C GLY A 45 -2.39 -10.28 -14.84
N PHE A 46 -1.07 -10.26 -14.69
CA PHE A 46 -0.16 -10.43 -15.82
C PHE A 46 -0.16 -11.90 -16.28
N PRO A 47 0.03 -12.16 -17.59
CA PRO A 47 0.26 -13.52 -18.07
C PRO A 47 1.60 -14.05 -17.54
N GLU A 48 1.73 -15.39 -17.50
CA GLU A 48 2.96 -16.07 -17.10
C GLU A 48 4.17 -15.59 -17.92
N GLN A 49 3.94 -15.30 -19.21
CA GLN A 49 4.93 -14.74 -20.12
C GLN A 49 4.37 -13.49 -20.82
N GLY A 50 5.18 -12.45 -20.91
CA GLY A 50 4.81 -11.18 -21.56
C GLY A 50 3.95 -10.27 -20.68
N TYR A 51 3.10 -9.47 -21.32
CA TYR A 51 2.35 -8.40 -20.70
C TYR A 51 0.85 -8.50 -21.02
N PRO A 52 -0.03 -7.95 -20.19
CA PRO A 52 -1.42 -7.78 -20.57
C PRO A 52 -1.55 -6.71 -21.68
N ALA A 53 -2.78 -6.40 -22.08
CA ALA A 53 -3.03 -5.29 -23.00
C ALA A 53 -2.42 -3.98 -22.45
N PRO A 54 -2.06 -3.01 -23.31
CA PRO A 54 -1.49 -1.74 -22.87
C PRO A 54 -2.34 -1.03 -21.79
N GLN A 55 -1.69 -0.18 -21.00
CA GLN A 55 -2.34 0.65 -19.99
C GLN A 55 -3.44 1.52 -20.60
N GLY A 56 -4.46 1.85 -19.80
CA GLY A 56 -5.63 2.61 -20.24
C GLY A 56 -6.93 2.12 -19.61
N PRO A 57 -7.32 0.84 -19.77
CA PRO A 57 -8.60 0.35 -19.24
C PRO A 57 -8.58 -0.04 -17.75
N TYR A 58 -7.42 0.03 -17.09
CA TYR A 58 -7.23 -0.48 -15.73
C TYR A 58 -7.54 0.55 -14.65
N TYR A 59 -7.16 1.81 -14.85
CA TYR A 59 -7.40 2.90 -13.90
C TYR A 59 -8.89 3.05 -13.60
N THR A 60 -9.28 2.97 -12.33
CA THR A 60 -10.67 2.95 -11.86
C THR A 60 -11.56 1.91 -12.58
N GLY A 61 -10.95 0.89 -13.16
CA GLY A 61 -11.61 -0.07 -14.03
C GLY A 61 -12.55 -0.99 -13.27
N VAL A 62 -13.56 -1.51 -13.97
CA VAL A 62 -14.51 -2.51 -13.46
C VAL A 62 -14.53 -3.72 -14.39
N GLY A 63 -14.89 -4.89 -13.84
CA GLY A 63 -15.03 -6.15 -14.57
C GLY A 63 -13.75 -6.99 -14.61
N TYR A 64 -13.93 -8.31 -14.72
CA TYR A 64 -12.85 -9.30 -14.67
C TYR A 64 -11.68 -8.98 -15.61
N LYS A 65 -11.98 -8.52 -16.83
CA LYS A 65 -10.97 -8.17 -17.84
C LYS A 65 -9.96 -7.13 -17.31
N ASN A 66 -10.44 -6.14 -16.56
CA ASN A 66 -9.62 -5.03 -16.09
C ASN A 66 -9.03 -5.34 -14.70
N VAL A 67 -9.88 -5.81 -13.77
CA VAL A 67 -9.59 -5.91 -12.33
C VAL A 67 -9.05 -7.28 -11.92
N GLY A 68 -9.41 -8.35 -12.63
CA GLY A 68 -9.15 -9.73 -12.21
C GLY A 68 -10.26 -10.33 -11.35
N ASP A 69 -9.99 -11.51 -10.79
CA ASP A 69 -10.89 -12.29 -9.93
C ASP A 69 -10.88 -11.85 -8.47
N ILE A 70 -9.68 -11.60 -7.91
CA ILE A 70 -9.51 -11.50 -6.46
C ILE A 70 -9.02 -10.13 -5.97
N ALA A 71 -8.37 -9.33 -6.82
CA ALA A 71 -7.68 -8.11 -6.38
C ALA A 71 -8.60 -7.13 -5.63
N ARG A 72 -9.80 -6.87 -6.16
CA ARG A 72 -10.77 -5.97 -5.52
C ARG A 72 -11.27 -6.52 -4.18
N GLN A 73 -11.47 -7.83 -4.06
CA GLN A 73 -11.89 -8.42 -2.79
C GLN A 73 -10.87 -8.14 -1.69
N ILE A 74 -9.58 -8.23 -2.00
CA ILE A 74 -8.49 -7.94 -1.05
C ILE A 74 -8.49 -6.47 -0.66
N VAL A 75 -8.66 -5.57 -1.63
CA VAL A 75 -8.63 -4.12 -1.41
C VAL A 75 -9.81 -3.65 -0.54
N GLU A 76 -11.02 -4.14 -0.83
CA GLU A 76 -12.22 -3.82 -0.05
C GLU A 76 -12.10 -4.38 1.39
N GLU A 77 -11.57 -5.61 1.54
CA GLU A 77 -11.36 -6.19 2.86
C GLU A 77 -10.26 -5.43 3.65
N HIS A 78 -9.22 -4.95 2.97
CA HIS A 78 -8.18 -4.11 3.59
C HIS A 78 -8.76 -2.78 4.10
N LEU A 79 -9.60 -2.13 3.30
CA LEU A 79 -10.34 -0.93 3.69
C LEU A 79 -11.16 -1.19 4.97
N ASP A 80 -11.97 -2.25 4.98
CA ASP A 80 -12.80 -2.61 6.14
C ASP A 80 -11.97 -2.87 7.40
N ILE A 81 -10.84 -3.58 7.26
CA ILE A 81 -9.93 -3.86 8.37
C ILE A 81 -9.30 -2.57 8.91
N CYS A 82 -8.89 -1.65 8.02
CA CYS A 82 -8.32 -0.37 8.42
C CYS A 82 -9.34 0.50 9.17
N LEU A 83 -10.58 0.59 8.67
CA LEU A 83 -11.66 1.31 9.33
C LEU A 83 -11.99 0.70 10.70
N ALA A 84 -12.05 -0.62 10.80
CA ALA A 84 -12.28 -1.33 12.06
C ALA A 84 -11.13 -1.12 13.07
N ALA A 85 -9.89 -0.96 12.59
CA ALA A 85 -8.73 -0.61 13.40
C ALA A 85 -8.68 0.87 13.82
N GLY A 86 -9.59 1.70 13.32
CA GLY A 86 -9.64 3.14 13.61
C GLY A 86 -8.62 3.98 12.83
N ILE A 87 -8.07 3.44 11.74
CA ILE A 87 -7.22 4.21 10.81
C ILE A 87 -8.11 5.13 9.99
N ASN A 88 -7.73 6.40 9.81
CA ASN A 88 -8.48 7.33 8.99
C ASN A 88 -8.21 7.10 7.48
N HIS A 89 -8.78 6.02 6.98
CA HIS A 89 -8.67 5.55 5.60
C HIS A 89 -9.75 6.20 4.74
N GLU A 90 -9.37 7.03 3.78
CA GLU A 90 -10.29 7.92 3.05
C GLU A 90 -10.77 7.35 1.71
N GLY A 91 -10.01 6.44 1.10
CA GLY A 91 -10.39 5.88 -0.18
C GLY A 91 -9.45 4.82 -0.72
N ILE A 92 -9.88 4.23 -1.84
CA ILE A 92 -9.17 3.22 -2.62
C ILE A 92 -9.42 3.45 -4.11
N ASN A 93 -8.47 3.09 -4.97
CA ASN A 93 -8.69 3.00 -6.42
C ASN A 93 -7.81 1.92 -7.06
N ALA A 94 -8.32 1.36 -8.16
CA ALA A 94 -7.49 0.61 -9.08
C ALA A 94 -6.62 1.60 -9.87
N GLU A 95 -5.32 1.31 -9.96
CA GLU A 95 -4.35 2.21 -10.59
C GLU A 95 -4.17 1.92 -12.09
N VAL A 96 -3.32 2.72 -12.74
CA VAL A 96 -3.12 2.71 -14.20
C VAL A 96 -2.59 1.37 -14.73
N ALA A 97 -1.74 0.67 -13.97
CA ALA A 97 -1.24 -0.65 -14.35
C ALA A 97 -2.14 -1.79 -13.82
N LYS A 98 -2.25 -2.87 -14.60
CA LYS A 98 -3.02 -4.04 -14.17
C LYS A 98 -2.38 -4.68 -12.93
N GLY A 99 -3.18 -4.83 -11.87
CA GLY A 99 -2.71 -5.36 -10.59
C GLY A 99 -2.11 -4.31 -9.65
N GLN A 100 -2.06 -3.05 -10.07
CA GLN A 100 -1.71 -1.91 -9.24
C GLN A 100 -2.94 -1.32 -8.56
N TRP A 101 -2.78 -0.90 -7.32
CA TRP A 101 -3.83 -0.30 -6.50
C TRP A 101 -3.26 0.81 -5.63
N GLU A 102 -4.17 1.63 -5.12
CA GLU A 102 -3.87 2.69 -4.18
C GLU A 102 -4.84 2.67 -3.00
N PHE A 103 -4.34 3.06 -1.83
CA PHE A 103 -5.15 3.45 -0.70
C PHE A 103 -4.73 4.81 -0.15
N GLN A 104 -5.69 5.57 0.38
CA GLN A 104 -5.43 6.89 0.93
C GLN A 104 -5.66 6.95 2.45
N VAL A 105 -4.70 7.52 3.17
CA VAL A 105 -4.80 7.78 4.62
C VAL A 105 -4.62 9.27 4.86
N PHE A 106 -5.56 9.89 5.59
CA PHE A 106 -5.49 11.30 5.95
C PHE A 106 -5.37 11.45 7.46
N GLY A 107 -4.25 11.98 7.94
CA GLY A 107 -3.98 12.08 9.37
C GLY A 107 -3.77 13.52 9.82
N LYS A 108 -4.34 13.85 10.99
CA LYS A 108 -3.94 15.02 11.77
C LYS A 108 -2.94 14.60 12.84
N GLY A 109 -1.85 15.35 12.96
CA GLY A 109 -0.70 14.99 13.78
C GLY A 109 0.33 14.24 12.95
N SER A 110 1.53 14.79 12.81
CA SER A 110 2.62 14.23 11.98
C SER A 110 3.00 12.79 12.32
N LYS A 111 3.20 12.46 13.61
CA LYS A 111 3.52 11.09 14.03
C LYS A 111 2.34 10.15 13.86
N LYS A 112 1.13 10.60 14.22
CA LYS A 112 -0.08 9.80 14.08
C LYS A 112 -0.34 9.43 12.61
N ALA A 113 -0.25 10.40 11.71
CA ALA A 113 -0.42 10.17 10.28
C ALA A 113 0.60 9.13 9.74
N ALA A 114 1.86 9.24 10.16
CA ALA A 114 2.89 8.26 9.79
C ALA A 114 2.62 6.86 10.40
N ASP A 115 2.23 6.79 11.67
CA ASP A 115 1.91 5.54 12.37
C ASP A 115 0.73 4.81 11.70
N GLU A 116 -0.29 5.55 11.26
CA GLU A 116 -1.47 5.01 10.57
C GLU A 116 -1.13 4.40 9.21
N VAL A 117 -0.32 5.05 8.38
CA VAL A 117 0.14 4.47 7.09
C VAL A 117 0.97 3.21 7.30
N TRP A 118 1.87 3.21 8.29
CA TRP A 118 2.65 2.01 8.61
C TRP A 118 1.77 0.85 9.07
N LEU A 119 0.74 1.13 9.88
CA LEU A 119 -0.20 0.11 10.31
C LEU A 119 -1.08 -0.36 9.15
N ALA A 120 -1.52 0.52 8.26
CA ALA A 120 -2.27 0.16 7.05
C ALA A 120 -1.46 -0.78 6.15
N ARG A 121 -0.17 -0.48 5.91
CA ARG A 121 0.75 -1.37 5.17
C ARG A 121 0.90 -2.73 5.85
N TYR A 122 1.06 -2.76 7.19
CA TYR A 122 1.13 -4.00 7.95
C TYR A 122 -0.14 -4.84 7.77
N LEU A 123 -1.31 -4.23 7.92
CA LEU A 123 -2.60 -4.91 7.77
C LEU A 123 -2.79 -5.46 6.35
N LEU A 124 -2.38 -4.72 5.32
CA LEU A 124 -2.40 -5.19 3.94
C LEU A 124 -1.55 -6.44 3.76
N LEU A 125 -0.28 -6.41 4.18
CA LEU A 125 0.62 -7.57 4.11
C LEU A 125 0.07 -8.77 4.90
N ARG A 126 -0.46 -8.55 6.10
CA ARG A 126 -1.06 -9.61 6.91
C ARG A 126 -2.30 -10.21 6.26
N LEU A 127 -3.11 -9.38 5.61
CA LEU A 127 -4.27 -9.82 4.87
C LEU A 127 -3.87 -10.67 3.67
N THR A 128 -2.88 -10.25 2.88
CA THR A 128 -2.53 -10.93 1.63
C THR A 128 -1.92 -12.32 1.83
N GLU A 129 -1.33 -12.59 3.00
CA GLU A 129 -0.84 -13.93 3.36
C GLU A 129 -1.90 -15.03 3.18
N LYS A 130 -3.16 -14.79 3.58
CA LYS A 130 -4.23 -15.80 3.47
C LYS A 130 -4.65 -16.07 2.02
N TYR A 131 -4.33 -15.15 1.11
CA TYR A 131 -4.59 -15.24 -0.32
C TYR A 131 -3.40 -15.79 -1.12
N GLY A 132 -2.23 -15.97 -0.48
CA GLY A 132 -0.99 -16.34 -1.16
C GLY A 132 -0.59 -15.31 -2.21
N ILE A 133 -0.73 -14.03 -1.87
CA ILE A 133 -0.39 -12.87 -2.70
C ILE A 133 0.61 -12.01 -1.92
N ASP A 134 1.63 -11.54 -2.62
CA ASP A 134 2.61 -10.58 -2.11
C ASP A 134 2.20 -9.16 -2.47
N VAL A 135 2.82 -8.18 -1.79
CA VAL A 135 2.66 -6.76 -2.07
C VAL A 135 4.03 -6.16 -2.37
N GLU A 136 4.14 -5.46 -3.48
CA GLU A 136 5.34 -4.75 -3.90
C GLU A 136 5.14 -3.24 -3.77
N PHE A 137 6.02 -2.60 -3.01
CA PHE A 137 6.01 -1.15 -2.75
C PHE A 137 7.14 -0.41 -3.48
N HIS A 138 7.96 -1.10 -4.27
CA HIS A 138 9.04 -0.48 -5.04
C HIS A 138 8.47 0.52 -6.05
N CYS A 139 9.04 1.73 -6.12
CA CYS A 139 8.50 2.83 -6.93
C CYS A 139 8.53 2.58 -8.45
N LYS A 140 9.29 1.58 -8.91
CA LYS A 140 9.31 1.14 -10.31
C LYS A 140 9.49 -0.38 -10.39
N PRO A 141 8.45 -1.17 -10.11
CA PRO A 141 8.59 -2.61 -9.88
C PRO A 141 8.77 -3.41 -11.18
N LEU A 142 8.45 -2.79 -12.32
CA LEU A 142 8.63 -3.35 -13.66
C LEU A 142 9.87 -2.82 -14.40
N GLY A 143 10.79 -2.16 -13.68
CA GLY A 143 12.07 -1.70 -14.23
C GLY A 143 11.95 -0.70 -15.38
N ASP A 144 12.85 -0.82 -16.37
CA ASP A 144 12.90 0.07 -17.55
C ASP A 144 11.83 -0.31 -18.58
N THR A 145 10.57 -0.10 -18.20
CA THR A 145 9.39 -0.33 -19.04
C THR A 145 8.43 0.87 -18.97
N ASP A 146 7.53 0.94 -19.94
CA ASP A 146 6.51 1.99 -20.04
C ASP A 146 5.31 1.77 -19.09
N TRP A 147 5.40 0.80 -18.17
CA TRP A 147 4.38 0.59 -17.15
C TRP A 147 4.51 1.63 -16.03
N ASN A 148 3.39 2.05 -15.44
CA ASN A 148 3.40 3.02 -14.35
C ASN A 148 4.25 2.54 -13.16
N GLY A 149 4.88 3.50 -12.49
CA GLY A 149 5.53 3.29 -11.21
C GLY A 149 4.55 3.39 -10.05
N SER A 150 5.06 3.31 -8.82
CA SER A 150 4.29 3.47 -7.59
C SER A 150 4.80 4.67 -6.76
N GLY A 151 3.86 5.53 -6.35
CA GLY A 151 4.04 6.65 -5.43
C GLY A 151 4.16 6.27 -3.95
#